data_AF-A0A7Z7N6L6-F1
#
_entry.id   AF-A0A7Z7N6L6-F1
#
_cell.length_a   1.000
_cell.length_b   1.000
_cell.length_c   1.000
_cell.angle_alpha   90.00
_cell.angle_beta   90.00
_cell.angle_gamma   90.00
#
_symmetry.space_group_name_H-M   'P 1'
#
loop_
_entity.id
_entity.type
_entity.pdbx_description
1 polymer ?
#
loop_
_entity_poly.entity_id
_entity_poly.type
_entity_poly.pdbx_seq_one_letter_code
_entity_poly.pdbx_strand_id
1 'polypeptide(L)'
;MYQHLLVPVEDTDASIEAVGQATEFAQAIGARVTFLHVSSAVLLEPADEHAGELLARAEAGARAQGVPCASIVARAEQACDPVVAQARRHGCDLIFTAASRPVPAAPVSGAHEASRPATLTCGTDRRPVVSASVGVLLGAHRALTEALHEWLDTIRTERERGGIPQARTLREMVDRLHGLAARGFRAKAKESLFRRLRKRTSVVNAELDELERLHHRDEELLHNLTRMIGRNSHAASTAGELEQALSAYVRFVSEWMGREQGVILPAARRYLSYADWTEINDEFHCAAPADRAASTRYTISEPDGSHA
;
A
#
# COMPACT_ATOMS: atom_id res chain seq x y z
N MET A 1 11.66 -29.13 3.67
CA MET A 1 10.51 -28.20 3.73
C MET A 1 11.09 -26.81 3.82
N TYR A 2 10.58 -25.83 3.07
CA TYR A 2 11.10 -24.45 3.15
C TYR A 2 10.91 -23.88 4.56
N GLN A 3 11.89 -23.12 5.03
CA GLN A 3 11.93 -22.57 6.40
C GLN A 3 12.05 -21.04 6.40
N HIS A 4 12.60 -20.45 5.34
CA HIS A 4 12.87 -19.01 5.31
C HIS A 4 12.66 -18.44 3.91
N LEU A 5 11.58 -17.68 3.77
CA LEU A 5 11.18 -17.07 2.52
C LEU A 5 11.77 -15.67 2.39
N LEU A 6 12.23 -15.31 1.20
CA LEU A 6 12.50 -13.92 0.81
C LEU A 6 11.37 -13.44 -0.11
N VAL A 7 10.81 -12.26 0.19
CA VAL A 7 9.71 -11.67 -0.58
C VAL A 7 10.10 -10.24 -0.99
N PRO A 8 10.38 -9.98 -2.28
CA PRO A 8 10.56 -8.63 -2.78
C PRO A 8 9.27 -7.80 -2.63
N VAL A 9 9.40 -6.56 -2.18
CA VAL A 9 8.29 -5.62 -1.96
C VAL A 9 8.49 -4.39 -2.83
N GLU A 10 7.53 -4.18 -3.71
CA GLU A 10 7.40 -3.04 -4.63
C GLU A 10 6.03 -2.38 -4.42
N ASP A 11 5.90 -1.11 -4.79
CA ASP A 11 4.59 -0.41 -4.77
C ASP A 11 3.74 -0.79 -5.99
N THR A 12 3.41 -2.08 -6.12
CA THR A 12 2.56 -2.60 -7.18
C THR A 12 1.49 -3.53 -6.61
N ASP A 13 0.31 -3.56 -7.22
CA ASP A 13 -0.81 -4.42 -6.79
C ASP A 13 -0.40 -5.91 -6.80
N ALA A 14 0.41 -6.31 -7.77
CA ALA A 14 0.94 -7.67 -7.87
C ALA A 14 1.93 -8.00 -6.75
N SER A 15 2.76 -7.05 -6.33
CA SER A 15 3.65 -7.21 -5.17
C SER A 15 2.85 -7.32 -3.88
N ILE A 16 1.82 -6.48 -3.69
CA ILE A 16 0.95 -6.54 -2.51
C ILE A 16 0.23 -7.90 -2.43
N GLU A 17 -0.27 -8.40 -3.56
CA GLU A 17 -0.88 -9.73 -3.63
C GLU A 17 0.14 -10.85 -3.33
N ALA A 18 1.36 -10.74 -3.88
CA ALA A 18 2.44 -11.69 -3.61
C ALA A 18 2.83 -11.72 -2.11
N VAL A 19 2.88 -10.57 -1.44
CA VAL A 19 3.12 -10.47 0.01
C VAL A 19 2.05 -11.23 0.81
N GLY A 20 0.77 -11.03 0.47
CA GLY A 20 -0.33 -11.76 1.11
C GLY A 20 -0.22 -13.27 0.91
N GLN A 21 -0.01 -13.72 -0.33
CA GLN A 21 0.15 -15.14 -0.66
C GLN A 21 1.38 -15.77 0.01
N ALA A 22 2.51 -15.05 0.05
CA ALA A 22 3.73 -15.52 0.70
C ALA A 22 3.52 -15.71 2.20
N THR A 23 2.77 -14.81 2.81
CA THR A 23 2.48 -14.83 4.24
C THR A 23 1.54 -15.98 4.60
N GLU A 24 0.44 -16.18 3.84
CA GLU A 24 -0.44 -17.33 4.02
C GLU A 24 0.33 -18.66 3.84
N PHE A 25 1.20 -18.73 2.84
CA PHE A 25 2.04 -19.90 2.60
C PHE A 25 3.03 -20.14 3.75
N ALA A 26 3.72 -19.11 4.22
CA ALA A 26 4.64 -19.19 5.35
C ALA A 26 3.93 -19.63 6.64
N GLN A 27 2.74 -19.09 6.91
CA GLN A 27 1.90 -19.48 8.04
C GLN A 27 1.56 -20.98 7.99
N ALA A 28 1.14 -21.47 6.82
CA ALA A 28 0.73 -22.87 6.63
C ALA A 28 1.88 -23.88 6.85
N ILE A 29 3.13 -23.48 6.57
CA ILE A 29 4.30 -24.37 6.70
C ILE A 29 5.16 -24.07 7.95
N GLY A 30 4.79 -23.07 8.76
CA GLY A 30 5.56 -22.65 9.93
C GLY A 30 6.91 -22.00 9.60
N ALA A 31 7.01 -21.32 8.44
CA ALA A 31 8.22 -20.64 8.01
C ALA A 31 8.24 -19.16 8.44
N ARG A 32 9.42 -18.55 8.38
CA ARG A 32 9.62 -17.10 8.57
C ARG A 32 9.78 -16.38 7.24
N VAL A 33 9.51 -15.09 7.22
CA VAL A 33 9.58 -14.25 6.01
C VAL A 33 10.59 -13.12 6.18
N THR A 34 11.37 -12.84 5.15
CA THR A 34 12.15 -11.62 5.03
C THR A 34 11.64 -10.82 3.84
N PHE A 35 11.12 -9.62 4.13
CA PHE A 35 10.71 -8.66 3.12
C PHE A 35 11.90 -7.86 2.63
N LEU A 36 12.03 -7.70 1.32
CA LEU A 36 13.14 -7.01 0.69
C LEU A 36 12.64 -5.87 -0.19
N HIS A 37 13.06 -4.66 0.09
CA HIS A 37 12.96 -3.56 -0.88
C HIS A 37 14.32 -3.35 -1.54
N VAL A 38 14.34 -3.29 -2.88
CA VAL A 38 15.55 -2.98 -3.64
C VAL A 38 15.46 -1.53 -4.10
N SER A 39 16.19 -0.64 -3.41
CA SER A 39 16.27 0.77 -3.77
C SER A 39 17.08 0.95 -5.06
N SER A 40 16.56 1.80 -5.94
CA SER A 40 17.27 2.23 -7.15
C SER A 40 18.37 3.21 -6.78
N ALA A 41 19.60 2.95 -7.22
CA ALA A 41 20.78 3.77 -6.88
C ALA A 41 20.71 5.24 -7.34
N VAL A 42 19.68 5.64 -8.10
CA VAL A 42 19.57 6.93 -8.79
C VAL A 42 18.85 8.00 -7.96
N LEU A 43 18.10 7.63 -6.90
CA LEU A 43 17.35 8.58 -6.07
C LEU A 43 18.01 8.70 -4.69
N LEU A 44 18.51 9.89 -4.36
CA LEU A 44 18.94 10.25 -3.00
C LEU A 44 17.72 10.84 -2.26
N GLU A 45 17.35 10.23 -1.13
CA GLU A 45 16.51 10.75 -0.04
C GLU A 45 15.34 11.65 -0.49
N PRO A 46 14.24 11.03 -1.00
CA PRO A 46 13.17 10.46 -0.15
C PRO A 46 12.87 8.96 -0.40
N ALA A 47 13.76 8.25 -1.10
CA ALA A 47 13.55 6.84 -1.46
C ALA A 47 13.57 5.87 -0.26
N ASP A 48 14.34 6.17 0.79
CA ASP A 48 14.54 5.27 1.93
C ASP A 48 13.35 5.26 2.92
N GLU A 49 12.65 6.39 3.08
CA GLU A 49 11.44 6.46 3.92
C GLU A 49 10.25 5.74 3.28
N HIS A 50 10.05 5.95 1.97
CA HIS A 50 9.02 5.24 1.21
C HIS A 50 9.26 3.72 1.22
N ALA A 51 10.51 3.29 1.07
CA ALA A 51 10.91 1.89 1.22
C ALA A 51 10.55 1.35 2.61
N GLY A 52 10.85 2.12 3.67
CA GLY A 52 10.52 1.75 5.06
C GLY A 52 9.02 1.56 5.28
N GLU A 53 8.17 2.37 4.65
CA GLU A 53 6.72 2.26 4.76
C GLU A 53 6.13 1.06 4.02
N LEU A 54 6.61 0.77 2.81
CA LEU A 54 6.23 -0.43 2.06
C LEU A 54 6.57 -1.69 2.88
N LEU A 55 7.76 -1.70 3.48
CA LEU A 55 8.20 -2.79 4.34
C LEU A 55 7.38 -2.86 5.63
N ALA A 56 7.06 -1.72 6.25
CA ALA A 56 6.21 -1.68 7.45
C ALA A 56 4.80 -2.26 7.19
N ARG A 57 4.21 -1.98 6.02
CA ARG A 57 2.93 -2.58 5.60
C ARG A 57 3.04 -4.10 5.47
N ALA A 58 4.08 -4.58 4.81
CA ALA A 58 4.32 -6.02 4.65
C ALA A 58 4.51 -6.72 6.01
N GLU A 59 5.29 -6.11 6.91
CA GLU A 59 5.49 -6.62 8.28
C GLU A 59 4.20 -6.63 9.09
N ALA A 60 3.38 -5.57 9.02
CA ALA A 60 2.11 -5.50 9.73
C ALA A 60 1.17 -6.64 9.31
N GLY A 61 1.05 -6.91 8.00
CA GLY A 61 0.26 -8.02 7.46
C GLY A 61 0.78 -9.40 7.90
N ALA A 62 2.10 -9.58 7.99
CA ALA A 62 2.71 -10.82 8.47
C ALA A 62 2.53 -11.04 9.97
N ARG A 63 2.77 -10.00 10.78
CA ARG A 63 2.59 -10.06 12.24
C ARG A 63 1.14 -10.34 12.64
N ALA A 64 0.17 -9.75 11.92
CA ALA A 64 -1.25 -10.01 12.13
C ALA A 64 -1.64 -11.49 11.89
N GLN A 65 -0.87 -12.22 11.07
CA GLN A 65 -1.06 -13.66 10.85
C GLN A 65 -0.18 -14.53 11.76
N GLY A 66 0.59 -13.93 12.66
CA GLY A 66 1.53 -14.64 13.53
C GLY A 66 2.77 -15.18 12.80
N VAL A 67 3.08 -14.66 11.61
CA VAL A 67 4.25 -15.08 10.84
C VAL A 67 5.48 -14.28 11.29
N PRO A 68 6.57 -14.94 11.74
CA PRO A 68 7.81 -14.24 12.08
C PRO A 68 8.38 -13.55 10.84
N CYS A 69 8.60 -12.23 10.92
CA CYS A 69 9.07 -11.44 9.79
C CYS A 69 10.20 -10.47 10.15
N ALA A 70 11.01 -10.13 9.14
CA ALA A 70 11.98 -9.06 9.18
C ALA A 70 12.02 -8.33 7.83
N SER A 71 12.42 -7.06 7.82
CA SER A 71 12.55 -6.26 6.60
C SER A 71 13.99 -5.83 6.31
N ILE A 72 14.33 -5.71 5.03
CA ILE A 72 15.66 -5.31 4.57
C ILE A 72 15.51 -4.34 3.40
N VAL A 73 16.29 -3.26 3.43
CA VAL A 73 16.51 -2.38 2.27
C VAL A 73 17.88 -2.72 1.69
N ALA A 74 17.92 -3.06 0.40
CA ALA A 74 19.15 -3.30 -0.34
C ALA A 74 19.29 -2.29 -1.48
N ARG A 75 20.53 -1.92 -1.82
CA ARG A 75 20.82 -1.11 -3.00
C ARG A 75 21.10 -2.02 -4.18
N ALA A 76 20.59 -1.69 -5.37
CA ALA A 76 20.96 -2.40 -6.58
C ALA A 76 22.45 -2.15 -6.92
N GLU A 77 23.28 -3.19 -6.80
CA GLU A 77 24.68 -3.18 -7.29
C GLU A 77 24.71 -3.66 -8.75
N GLN A 78 25.54 -3.05 -9.62
CA GLN A 78 25.47 -3.27 -11.08
C GLN A 78 25.75 -4.71 -11.58
N ALA A 79 26.25 -5.63 -10.75
CA ALA A 79 26.83 -6.89 -11.22
C ALA A 79 26.10 -8.18 -10.78
N CYS A 80 25.12 -8.13 -9.86
CA CYS A 80 24.39 -9.31 -9.38
C CYS A 80 22.89 -9.03 -9.26
N ASP A 81 22.04 -10.04 -9.46
CA ASP A 81 20.63 -9.92 -9.08
C ASP A 81 20.55 -9.68 -7.56
N PRO A 82 20.14 -8.47 -7.12
CA PRO A 82 20.16 -8.11 -5.71
C PRO A 82 19.26 -9.01 -4.88
N VAL A 83 18.18 -9.54 -5.45
CA VAL A 83 17.25 -10.43 -4.73
C VAL A 83 17.91 -11.77 -4.43
N VAL A 84 18.60 -12.37 -5.41
CA VAL A 84 19.31 -13.64 -5.20
C VAL A 84 20.48 -13.46 -4.24
N ALA A 85 21.20 -12.34 -4.34
CA ALA A 85 22.29 -12.03 -3.43
C ALA A 85 21.79 -11.90 -1.99
N GLN A 86 20.70 -11.18 -1.76
CA GLN A 86 20.11 -11.02 -0.43
C GLN A 86 19.52 -12.33 0.11
N ALA A 87 18.86 -13.14 -0.73
CA ALA A 87 18.36 -14.44 -0.32
C ALA A 87 19.49 -15.32 0.25
N ARG A 88 20.65 -15.33 -0.42
CA ARG A 88 21.85 -16.06 0.07
C ARG A 88 22.41 -15.47 1.35
N ARG A 89 22.55 -14.14 1.44
CA ARG A 89 23.08 -13.45 2.63
C ARG A 89 22.24 -13.73 3.88
N HIS A 90 20.93 -13.85 3.72
CA HIS A 90 19.99 -14.06 4.83
C HIS A 90 19.58 -15.53 5.02
N GLY A 91 20.14 -16.46 4.24
CA GLY A 91 19.86 -17.88 4.36
C GLY A 91 18.43 -18.27 3.97
N CYS A 92 17.81 -17.51 3.05
CA CYS A 92 16.49 -17.81 2.53
C CYS A 92 16.56 -18.98 1.53
N ASP A 93 15.67 -19.95 1.71
CA ASP A 93 15.60 -21.17 0.89
C ASP A 93 14.52 -21.13 -0.20
N LEU A 94 13.65 -20.11 -0.16
CA LEU A 94 12.65 -19.81 -1.18
C LEU A 94 12.57 -18.31 -1.46
N ILE A 95 12.56 -17.91 -2.72
CA ILE A 95 12.23 -16.55 -3.17
C ILE A 95 10.79 -16.56 -3.68
N PHE A 96 9.93 -15.77 -3.08
CA PHE A 96 8.52 -15.62 -3.45
C PHE A 96 8.36 -14.29 -4.20
N THR A 97 8.06 -14.31 -5.50
CA THR A 97 8.09 -13.11 -6.35
C THR A 97 6.75 -12.89 -7.07
N ALA A 98 6.34 -11.65 -7.25
CA ALA A 98 5.19 -11.30 -8.08
C ALA A 98 5.43 -11.66 -9.56
N ALA A 99 4.37 -12.01 -10.29
CA ALA A 99 4.43 -12.35 -11.72
C ALA A 99 4.91 -11.22 -12.64
N SER A 100 4.76 -9.96 -12.22
CA SER A 100 5.22 -8.79 -12.97
C SER A 100 6.74 -8.57 -12.87
N ARG A 101 7.43 -9.22 -11.94
CA ARG A 101 8.88 -9.10 -11.78
C ARG A 101 9.58 -10.09 -12.72
N PRO A 102 10.59 -9.66 -13.50
CA PRO A 102 11.42 -10.58 -14.26
C PRO A 102 12.00 -11.67 -13.34
N VAL A 103 11.80 -12.94 -13.70
CA VAL A 103 12.43 -14.06 -13.00
C VAL A 103 13.95 -13.90 -13.11
N PRO A 104 14.72 -14.08 -12.02
CA PRO A 104 16.18 -14.08 -12.08
C PRO A 104 16.66 -14.98 -13.22
N ALA A 105 17.50 -14.46 -14.13
CA ALA A 105 17.96 -15.22 -15.29
C ALA A 105 18.63 -16.54 -14.85
N ALA A 106 18.28 -17.62 -15.56
CA ALA A 106 18.95 -18.91 -15.42
C ALA A 106 20.46 -18.73 -15.70
N PRO A 107 21.34 -19.48 -15.01
CA PRO A 107 22.77 -19.28 -15.17
C PRO A 107 23.21 -19.66 -16.59
N VAL A 108 24.20 -18.93 -17.11
CA VAL A 108 25.01 -19.40 -18.23
C VAL A 108 25.79 -20.62 -17.72
N SER A 109 25.70 -21.74 -18.43
CA SER A 109 26.28 -23.02 -18.03
C SER A 109 27.77 -22.87 -17.68
N GLY A 110 28.17 -23.16 -16.43
CA GLY A 110 29.58 -23.17 -16.00
C GLY A 110 29.95 -22.38 -14.74
N ALA A 111 29.03 -21.63 -14.11
CA ALA A 111 29.30 -20.99 -12.82
C ALA A 111 29.01 -21.95 -11.66
N HIS A 112 29.95 -22.12 -10.71
CA HIS A 112 29.82 -22.97 -9.54
C HIS A 112 28.43 -22.83 -8.86
N GLU A 113 27.67 -23.93 -8.87
CA GLU A 113 26.33 -24.05 -8.30
C GLU A 113 26.37 -24.05 -6.77
N ALA A 114 26.64 -22.90 -6.15
CA ALA A 114 26.15 -22.68 -4.79
C ALA A 114 24.61 -22.67 -4.88
N SER A 115 23.96 -23.66 -4.26
CA SER A 115 22.50 -23.89 -4.26
C SER A 115 21.72 -22.57 -4.36
N ARG A 116 21.20 -22.25 -5.56
CA ARG A 116 20.33 -21.08 -5.73
C ARG A 116 19.02 -21.37 -4.99
N PRO A 117 18.48 -20.41 -4.22
CA PRO A 117 17.16 -20.58 -3.62
C PRO A 117 16.13 -20.86 -4.71
N ALA A 118 15.18 -21.74 -4.43
CA ALA A 118 14.05 -21.96 -5.34
C ALA A 118 13.30 -20.63 -5.53
N THR A 119 12.75 -20.39 -6.72
CA THR A 119 11.90 -19.22 -6.97
C THR A 119 10.48 -19.67 -7.25
N LEU A 120 9.51 -19.10 -6.53
CA LEU A 120 8.08 -19.30 -6.74
C LEU A 120 7.46 -17.99 -7.22
N THR A 121 6.80 -18.05 -8.37
CA THR A 121 6.10 -16.90 -8.95
C THR A 121 4.62 -16.93 -8.58
N CYS A 122 4.14 -15.82 -8.03
CA CYS A 122 2.77 -15.63 -7.56
C CYS A 122 1.85 -15.32 -8.74
N GLY A 123 0.76 -16.09 -8.88
CA GLY A 123 -0.32 -15.70 -9.77
C GLY A 123 -1.08 -14.49 -9.20
N THR A 124 -1.61 -13.66 -10.09
CA THR A 124 -2.59 -12.62 -9.73
C THR A 124 -4.01 -13.13 -9.94
N ASP A 125 -4.96 -12.60 -9.17
CA ASP A 125 -6.38 -12.92 -9.35
C ASP A 125 -6.86 -12.54 -10.75
N ARG A 126 -7.35 -13.52 -11.52
CA ARG A 126 -7.79 -13.33 -12.91
C ARG A 126 -9.25 -12.93 -13.04
N ARG A 127 -10.01 -12.87 -11.93
CA ARG A 127 -11.42 -12.48 -11.93
C ARG A 127 -11.51 -10.95 -12.13
N PRO A 128 -12.11 -10.44 -13.23
CA PRO A 128 -12.04 -9.02 -13.56
C PRO A 128 -12.61 -8.10 -12.49
N VAL A 129 -13.78 -8.46 -11.94
CA VAL A 129 -14.47 -7.69 -10.89
C VAL A 129 -13.64 -7.63 -9.60
N VAL A 130 -12.99 -8.73 -9.24
CA VAL A 130 -12.13 -8.79 -8.05
C VAL A 130 -10.90 -7.91 -8.24
N SER A 131 -10.22 -8.04 -9.39
CA SER A 131 -9.05 -7.22 -9.71
C SER A 131 -9.40 -5.73 -9.75
N ALA A 132 -10.54 -5.36 -10.34
CA ALA A 132 -11.01 -3.97 -10.39
C ALA A 132 -11.29 -3.43 -8.98
N SER A 133 -12.03 -4.18 -8.17
CA SER A 133 -12.37 -3.76 -6.80
C SER A 133 -11.14 -3.61 -5.90
N VAL A 134 -10.22 -4.57 -5.95
CA VAL A 134 -8.97 -4.51 -5.20
C VAL A 134 -8.10 -3.36 -5.69
N GLY A 135 -7.96 -3.17 -7.01
CA GLY A 135 -7.18 -2.07 -7.58
C GLY A 135 -7.71 -0.70 -7.16
N VAL A 136 -9.03 -0.55 -7.02
CA VAL A 136 -9.65 0.66 -6.48
C VAL A 136 -9.26 0.92 -5.02
N LEU A 137 -9.25 -0.10 -4.16
CA LEU A 137 -8.83 0.03 -2.76
C LEU A 137 -7.34 0.37 -2.65
N LEU A 138 -6.49 -0.35 -3.38
CA LEU A 138 -5.04 -0.12 -3.37
C LEU A 138 -4.69 1.26 -3.96
N GLY A 139 -5.43 1.71 -4.99
CA GLY A 139 -5.32 3.07 -5.50
C GLY A 139 -5.68 4.14 -4.46
N ALA A 140 -6.69 3.90 -3.63
CA ALA A 140 -7.03 4.81 -2.53
C ALA A 140 -5.93 4.83 -1.45
N HIS A 141 -5.29 3.69 -1.16
CA HIS A 141 -4.16 3.62 -0.24
C HIS A 141 -2.93 4.38 -0.75
N ARG A 142 -2.61 4.24 -2.04
CA ARG A 142 -1.54 5.04 -2.68
C ARG A 142 -1.83 6.53 -2.60
N ALA A 143 -3.04 6.97 -2.95
CA ALA A 143 -3.42 8.39 -2.88
C ALA A 143 -3.32 8.97 -1.46
N LEU A 144 -3.65 8.19 -0.42
CA LEU A 144 -3.46 8.61 0.98
C LEU A 144 -1.98 8.71 1.36
N THR A 145 -1.17 7.76 0.91
CA THR A 145 0.28 7.76 1.14
C THR A 145 0.92 8.99 0.51
N GLU A 146 0.64 9.24 -0.78
CA GLU A 146 1.15 10.39 -1.53
C GLU A 146 0.79 11.73 -0.86
N ALA A 147 -0.46 11.89 -0.42
CA ALA A 147 -0.89 13.12 0.24
C ALA A 147 -0.20 13.35 1.58
N LEU A 148 0.10 12.28 2.33
CA LEU A 148 0.83 12.37 3.59
C LEU A 148 2.31 12.71 3.36
N HIS A 149 2.94 12.14 2.34
CA HIS A 149 4.32 12.47 1.95
C HIS A 149 4.44 13.92 1.49
N GLU A 150 3.54 14.39 0.63
CA GLU A 150 3.52 15.79 0.19
C GLU A 150 3.44 16.76 1.38
N TRP A 151 2.68 16.38 2.40
CA TRP A 151 2.58 17.19 3.61
C TRP A 151 3.87 17.16 4.44
N LEU A 152 4.47 15.98 4.67
CA LEU A 152 5.76 15.86 5.36
C LEU A 152 6.85 16.68 4.65
N ASP A 153 6.96 16.54 3.33
CA ASP A 153 7.96 17.23 2.52
C ASP A 153 7.79 18.75 2.58
N THR A 154 6.55 19.23 2.60
CA THR A 154 6.27 20.65 2.75
C THR A 154 6.71 21.17 4.12
N ILE A 155 6.42 20.44 5.20
CA ILE A 155 6.85 20.82 6.55
C ILE A 155 8.39 20.84 6.63
N ARG A 156 9.04 19.81 6.12
CA ARG A 156 10.52 19.68 6.13
C ARG A 156 11.19 20.79 5.34
N THR A 157 10.73 21.05 4.12
CA THR A 157 11.27 22.11 3.25
C THR A 157 11.20 23.48 3.92
N GLU A 158 10.07 23.82 4.56
CA GLU A 158 9.93 25.10 5.25
C GLU A 158 10.75 25.14 6.55
N ARG A 159 10.86 24.01 7.26
CA ARG A 159 11.70 23.92 8.46
C ARG A 159 13.19 24.09 8.15
N GLU A 160 13.68 23.53 7.04
CA GLU A 160 15.06 23.74 6.56
C GLU A 160 15.34 25.22 6.27
N ARG A 161 14.31 25.97 5.85
CA ARG A 161 14.36 27.43 5.67
C ARG A 161 14.22 28.22 6.98
N GLY A 162 14.12 27.54 8.12
CA GLY A 162 13.93 28.15 9.45
C GLY A 162 12.50 28.62 9.72
N GLY A 163 11.53 28.19 8.91
CA GLY A 163 10.14 28.60 8.98
C GLY A 163 9.17 27.45 9.30
N ILE A 164 7.89 27.74 9.12
CA ILE A 164 6.78 26.79 9.17
C ILE A 164 5.82 27.11 8.02
N PRO A 165 5.18 26.11 7.39
CA PRO A 165 4.22 26.39 6.33
C PRO A 165 3.10 27.31 6.82
N GLN A 166 2.61 28.16 5.92
CA GLN A 166 1.53 29.10 6.23
C GLN A 166 0.29 28.34 6.73
N ALA A 167 -0.42 28.92 7.71
CA ALA A 167 -1.64 28.32 8.27
C ALA A 167 -2.73 28.05 7.22
N ARG A 168 -2.72 28.75 6.08
CA ARG A 168 -3.58 28.44 4.93
C ARG A 168 -3.19 27.11 4.28
N THR A 169 -1.91 26.93 3.93
CA THR A 169 -1.38 25.71 3.31
C THR A 169 -1.63 24.49 4.18
N LEU A 170 -1.41 24.60 5.49
CA LEU A 170 -1.67 23.50 6.43
C LEU A 170 -3.16 23.12 6.50
N ARG A 171 -4.08 24.09 6.41
CA ARG A 171 -5.52 23.81 6.33
C ARG A 171 -5.92 23.15 5.02
N GLU A 172 -5.40 23.63 3.89
CA GLU A 172 -5.64 23.03 2.58
C GLU A 172 -5.17 21.55 2.53
N MET A 173 -4.05 21.22 3.16
CA MET A 173 -3.57 19.83 3.28
C MET A 173 -4.49 18.95 4.13
N VAL A 174 -4.98 19.47 5.27
CA VAL A 174 -5.97 18.77 6.10
C VAL A 174 -7.28 18.56 5.35
N ASP A 175 -7.78 19.57 4.64
CA ASP A 175 -9.01 19.49 3.86
C ASP A 175 -8.86 18.45 2.74
N ARG A 176 -7.68 18.42 2.09
CA ARG A 176 -7.34 17.41 1.09
C ARG A 176 -7.39 15.99 1.66
N LEU A 177 -6.79 15.77 2.84
CA LEU A 177 -6.82 14.46 3.50
C LEU A 177 -8.24 14.00 3.87
N HIS A 178 -9.09 14.91 4.36
CA HIS A 178 -10.49 14.59 4.62
C HIS A 178 -11.27 14.29 3.34
N GLY A 179 -10.92 14.95 2.23
CA GLY A 179 -11.53 14.73 0.92
C GLY A 179 -11.08 13.45 0.20
N LEU A 180 -10.07 12.73 0.71
CA LEU A 180 -9.58 11.52 0.07
C LEU A 180 -10.58 10.37 0.14
N ALA A 181 -10.65 9.60 -0.93
CA ALA A 181 -11.57 8.48 -1.05
C ALA A 181 -11.36 7.42 0.05
N ALA A 182 -10.13 7.21 0.53
CA ALA A 182 -9.79 6.32 1.64
C ALA A 182 -10.52 6.67 2.96
N ARG A 183 -10.95 7.94 3.13
CA ARG A 183 -11.68 8.45 4.29
C ARG A 183 -13.12 8.88 4.00
N GLY A 184 -13.48 9.05 2.73
CA GLY A 184 -14.81 9.45 2.28
C GLY A 184 -15.73 8.26 1.96
N PHE A 185 -16.44 8.32 0.83
CA PHE A 185 -17.42 7.29 0.44
C PHE A 185 -16.82 5.87 0.38
N ARG A 186 -15.54 5.70 0.03
CA ARG A 186 -14.94 4.35 0.01
C ARG A 186 -14.76 3.76 1.41
N ALA A 187 -14.83 4.55 2.49
CA ALA A 187 -14.91 4.01 3.85
C ALA A 187 -16.20 3.19 4.04
N LYS A 188 -17.35 3.69 3.58
CA LYS A 188 -18.62 2.95 3.62
C LYS A 188 -18.58 1.67 2.79
N ALA A 189 -17.93 1.72 1.63
CA ALA A 189 -17.82 0.54 0.79
C ALA A 189 -16.80 -0.48 1.37
N LYS A 190 -15.76 -0.04 2.08
CA LYS A 190 -14.90 -0.92 2.90
C LYS A 190 -15.70 -1.58 4.04
N GLU A 191 -16.56 -0.84 4.74
CA GLU A 191 -17.45 -1.42 5.76
C GLU A 191 -18.39 -2.49 5.18
N SER A 192 -18.89 -2.29 3.95
CA SER A 192 -19.68 -3.30 3.24
C SER A 192 -18.87 -4.55 2.95
N LEU A 193 -17.65 -4.42 2.45
CA LEU A 193 -16.71 -5.53 2.26
C LEU A 193 -16.49 -6.29 3.57
N PHE A 194 -16.20 -5.60 4.68
CA PHE A 194 -15.99 -6.23 5.99
C PHE A 194 -17.23 -6.96 6.47
N ARG A 195 -18.40 -6.34 6.36
CA ARG A 195 -19.69 -6.95 6.73
C ARG A 195 -19.99 -8.20 5.93
N ARG A 196 -19.73 -8.19 4.62
CA ARG A 196 -19.89 -9.36 3.75
C ARG A 196 -18.92 -10.46 4.14
N LEU A 197 -17.67 -10.12 4.45
CA LEU A 197 -16.66 -11.09 4.86
C LEU A 197 -17.03 -11.77 6.18
N ARG A 198 -17.49 -11.01 7.19
CA ARG A 198 -18.01 -11.57 8.47
C ARG A 198 -19.16 -12.57 8.27
N LYS A 199 -19.98 -12.39 7.22
CA LYS A 199 -21.06 -13.33 6.89
C LYS A 199 -20.56 -14.62 6.23
N ARG A 200 -19.40 -14.59 5.57
CA ARG A 200 -18.83 -15.73 4.83
C ARG A 200 -17.86 -16.57 5.66
N THR A 201 -17.18 -15.96 6.62
CA THR A 201 -16.19 -16.63 7.45
C THR A 201 -16.02 -15.92 8.80
N SER A 202 -15.65 -16.68 9.83
CA SER A 202 -15.25 -16.15 11.13
C SER A 202 -13.73 -16.07 11.31
N VAL A 203 -12.95 -16.63 10.37
CA VAL A 203 -11.49 -16.80 10.50
C VAL A 203 -10.75 -15.48 10.73
N VAL A 204 -11.24 -14.38 10.15
CA VAL A 204 -10.63 -13.05 10.23
C VAL A 204 -11.42 -12.06 11.09
N ASN A 205 -12.39 -12.52 11.87
CA ASN A 205 -13.23 -11.61 12.67
C ASN A 205 -12.41 -10.79 13.68
N ALA A 206 -11.41 -11.41 14.33
CA ALA A 206 -10.55 -10.70 15.26
C ALA A 206 -9.76 -9.55 14.60
N GLU A 207 -9.27 -9.76 13.38
CA GLU A 207 -8.56 -8.71 12.63
C GLU A 207 -9.52 -7.64 12.09
N LEU A 208 -10.76 -8.01 11.74
CA LEU A 208 -11.79 -7.03 11.39
C LEU A 208 -12.18 -6.15 12.58
N ASP A 209 -12.29 -6.73 13.78
CA ASP A 209 -12.54 -5.98 15.02
C ASP A 209 -11.38 -5.03 15.34
N GLU A 210 -10.13 -5.47 15.16
CA GLU A 210 -8.95 -4.61 15.36
C GLU A 210 -8.88 -3.48 14.33
N LEU A 211 -9.16 -3.75 13.05
CA LEU A 211 -9.20 -2.72 12.01
C LEU A 211 -10.29 -1.67 12.28
N GLU A 212 -11.45 -2.06 12.80
CA GLU A 212 -12.47 -1.10 13.23
C GLU A 212 -11.97 -0.19 14.36
N ARG A 213 -11.24 -0.74 15.35
CA ARG A 213 -10.60 0.06 16.40
C ARG A 213 -9.53 1.01 15.85
N LEU A 214 -8.71 0.53 14.90
CA LEU A 214 -7.69 1.35 14.25
C LEU A 214 -8.33 2.47 13.42
N HIS A 215 -9.40 2.21 12.66
CA HIS A 215 -10.10 3.27 11.93
C HIS A 215 -10.71 4.33 12.86
N HIS A 216 -11.27 3.93 14.00
CA HIS A 216 -11.74 4.93 14.98
C HIS A 216 -10.58 5.77 15.52
N ARG A 217 -9.42 5.15 15.79
CA ARG A 217 -8.23 5.86 16.23
C ARG A 217 -7.63 6.77 15.14
N ASP A 218 -7.80 6.44 13.86
CA ASP A 218 -7.39 7.29 12.73
C ASP A 218 -8.04 8.67 12.81
N GLU A 219 -9.35 8.72 13.08
CA GLU A 219 -10.12 9.95 13.22
C GLU A 219 -9.60 10.82 14.39
N GLU A 220 -9.31 10.19 15.53
CA GLU A 220 -8.76 10.88 16.71
C GLU A 220 -7.37 11.48 16.43
N LEU A 221 -6.49 10.71 15.77
CA LEU A 221 -5.14 11.14 15.43
C LEU A 221 -5.18 12.28 14.40
N LEU A 222 -6.04 12.19 13.39
CA LEU A 222 -6.23 13.25 12.41
C LEU A 222 -6.74 14.54 13.07
N HIS A 223 -7.75 14.41 13.95
CA HIS A 223 -8.27 15.54 14.70
C HIS A 223 -7.19 16.19 15.61
N ASN A 224 -6.30 15.37 16.19
CA ASN A 224 -5.15 15.88 16.95
C ASN A 224 -4.20 16.71 16.06
N LEU A 225 -3.88 16.23 14.86
CA LEU A 225 -3.05 16.97 13.89
C LEU A 225 -3.71 18.30 13.50
N THR A 226 -5.01 18.29 13.19
CA THR A 226 -5.77 19.52 12.89
C THR A 226 -5.73 20.52 14.03
N ARG A 227 -5.82 20.06 15.28
CA ARG A 227 -5.74 20.94 16.45
C ARG A 227 -4.35 21.55 16.63
N MET A 228 -3.29 20.80 16.35
CA MET A 228 -1.91 21.31 16.41
C MET A 228 -1.72 22.48 15.44
N ILE A 229 -2.27 22.38 14.22
CA ILE A 229 -2.25 23.44 13.20
C ILE A 229 -3.06 24.66 13.64
N GLY A 230 -4.21 24.45 14.30
CA GLY A 230 -5.08 25.54 14.75
C GLY A 230 -4.51 26.37 15.92
N ARG A 231 -3.53 25.83 16.66
CA ARG A 231 -2.80 26.57 17.70
C ARG A 231 -1.70 27.39 17.02
N ASN A 232 -1.85 28.72 16.96
CA ASN A 232 -0.93 29.70 16.34
C ASN A 232 0.54 29.24 16.32
N SER A 233 0.93 28.66 15.18
CA SER A 233 2.20 27.97 14.98
C SER A 233 3.21 28.94 14.38
N HIS A 234 3.93 29.68 15.22
CA HIS A 234 4.97 30.63 14.76
C HIS A 234 6.36 30.34 15.35
N ALA A 235 6.53 29.21 16.06
CA ALA A 235 7.82 28.79 16.60
C ALA A 235 8.38 27.59 15.85
N ALA A 236 9.70 27.56 15.67
CA ALA A 236 10.42 26.43 15.07
C ALA A 236 10.24 25.12 15.86
N SER A 237 10.01 25.20 17.18
CA SER A 237 9.66 24.03 18.01
C SER A 237 8.32 23.40 17.60
N THR A 238 7.34 24.21 17.20
CA THR A 238 6.02 23.73 16.74
C THR A 238 6.11 23.00 15.40
N ALA A 239 7.03 23.41 14.51
CA ALA A 239 7.26 22.72 13.24
C ALA A 239 7.83 21.30 13.46
N GLY A 240 8.80 21.15 14.37
CA GLY A 240 9.36 19.84 14.72
C GLY A 240 8.35 18.91 15.40
N GLU A 241 7.51 19.43 16.30
CA GLU A 241 6.43 18.65 16.91
C GLU A 241 5.39 18.19 15.87
N LEU A 242 5.03 19.06 14.92
CA LEU A 242 4.10 18.71 13.84
C LEU A 242 4.69 17.66 12.90
N GLU A 243 5.97 17.79 12.52
CA GLU A 243 6.69 16.81 11.72
C GLU A 243 6.71 15.44 12.41
N GLN A 244 7.02 15.40 13.72
CA GLN A 244 7.06 14.16 14.49
C GLN A 244 5.67 13.52 14.61
N ALA A 245 4.63 14.32 14.87
CA ALA A 245 3.26 13.83 14.95
C ALA A 245 2.77 13.27 13.61
N LEU A 246 3.09 13.94 12.50
CA LEU A 246 2.73 13.48 11.17
C LEU A 246 3.51 12.22 10.77
N SER A 247 4.80 12.12 11.13
CA SER A 247 5.61 10.92 10.90
C SER A 247 5.06 9.71 11.68
N ALA A 248 4.65 9.92 12.93
CA ALA A 248 3.98 8.88 13.73
C ALA A 248 2.64 8.46 13.11
N TYR A 249 1.91 9.41 12.54
CA TYR A 249 0.66 9.16 11.86
C TYR A 249 0.82 8.35 10.57
N VAL A 250 1.85 8.65 9.77
CA VAL A 250 2.19 7.87 8.56
C VAL A 250 2.50 6.41 8.92
N ARG A 251 3.27 6.18 9.98
CA ARG A 251 3.53 4.82 10.50
C ARG A 251 2.25 4.11 10.93
N PHE A 252 1.37 4.82 11.64
CA PHE A 252 0.06 4.30 12.06
C PHE A 252 -0.81 3.92 10.86
N VAL A 253 -0.84 4.76 9.83
CA VAL A 253 -1.59 4.50 8.60
C VAL A 253 -1.07 3.27 7.86
N SER A 254 0.25 3.14 7.76
CA SER A 254 0.90 1.98 7.16
C SER A 254 0.63 0.67 7.91
N GLU A 255 0.53 0.69 9.24
CA GLU A 255 0.19 -0.52 10.04
C GLU A 255 -1.21 -1.06 9.68
N TRP A 256 -2.25 -0.21 9.70
CA TRP A 256 -3.61 -0.69 9.38
C TRP A 256 -3.75 -1.06 7.90
N MET A 257 -3.12 -0.31 6.99
CA MET A 257 -3.08 -0.66 5.57
C MET A 257 -2.44 -2.03 5.35
N GLY A 258 -1.36 -2.32 6.06
CA GLY A 258 -0.69 -3.61 6.00
C GLY A 258 -1.56 -4.78 6.46
N ARG A 259 -2.36 -4.59 7.52
CA ARG A 259 -3.35 -5.59 7.98
C ARG A 259 -4.45 -5.83 6.97
N GLU A 260 -4.99 -4.76 6.38
CA GLU A 260 -5.99 -4.89 5.31
C GLU A 260 -5.42 -5.65 4.11
N GLN A 261 -4.24 -5.25 3.65
CA GLN A 261 -3.60 -5.80 2.47
C GLN A 261 -3.12 -7.24 2.67
N GLY A 262 -2.55 -7.53 3.84
CA GLY A 262 -1.93 -8.81 4.15
C GLY A 262 -2.89 -9.87 4.69
N VAL A 263 -4.00 -9.47 5.33
CA VAL A 263 -4.94 -10.40 5.98
C VAL A 263 -6.33 -10.34 5.36
N ILE A 264 -6.90 -9.14 5.23
CA ILE A 264 -8.29 -9.00 4.81
C ILE A 264 -8.46 -9.24 3.31
N LEU A 265 -7.60 -8.67 2.46
CA LEU A 265 -7.71 -8.87 1.01
C LEU A 265 -7.51 -10.33 0.59
N PRO A 266 -6.54 -11.10 1.11
CA PRO A 266 -6.43 -12.53 0.82
C PRO A 266 -7.66 -13.32 1.29
N ALA A 267 -8.13 -13.07 2.50
CA ALA A 267 -9.35 -13.71 3.01
C ALA A 267 -10.59 -13.34 2.17
N ALA A 268 -10.73 -12.09 1.77
CA ALA A 268 -11.82 -11.64 0.91
C ALA A 268 -11.80 -12.34 -0.46
N ARG A 269 -10.62 -12.45 -1.09
CA ARG A 269 -10.46 -13.20 -2.35
C ARG A 269 -10.86 -14.67 -2.21
N ARG A 270 -10.58 -15.28 -1.05
CA ARG A 270 -10.85 -16.69 -0.76
C ARG A 270 -12.31 -17.00 -0.41
N TYR A 271 -12.93 -16.18 0.44
CA TYR A 271 -14.23 -16.51 1.05
C TYR A 271 -15.42 -15.78 0.44
N LEU A 272 -15.22 -14.62 -0.21
CA LEU A 272 -16.31 -13.94 -0.89
C LEU A 272 -16.62 -14.63 -2.23
N SER A 273 -17.92 -14.79 -2.50
CA SER A 273 -18.39 -15.28 -3.79
C SER A 273 -18.22 -14.22 -4.89
N TYR A 274 -18.30 -14.64 -6.15
CA TYR A 274 -18.26 -13.70 -7.27
C TYR A 274 -19.40 -12.68 -7.21
N ALA A 275 -20.60 -13.09 -6.77
CA ALA A 275 -21.74 -12.19 -6.58
C ALA A 275 -21.47 -11.13 -5.49
N ASP A 276 -20.86 -11.53 -4.37
CA ASP A 276 -20.46 -10.56 -3.32
C ASP A 276 -19.50 -9.51 -3.91
N TRP A 277 -18.54 -9.94 -4.73
CA TRP A 277 -17.59 -9.06 -5.39
C TRP A 277 -18.24 -8.14 -6.42
N THR A 278 -19.25 -8.61 -7.17
CA THR A 278 -20.01 -7.75 -8.10
C THR A 278 -20.70 -6.62 -7.35
N GLU A 279 -21.37 -6.92 -6.24
CA GLU A 279 -22.03 -5.89 -5.45
C GLU A 279 -21.03 -4.91 -4.81
N ILE A 280 -19.89 -5.41 -4.29
CA ILE A 280 -18.80 -4.54 -3.78
C ILE A 280 -18.26 -3.64 -4.89
N ASN A 281 -18.06 -4.18 -6.09
CA ASN A 281 -17.55 -3.43 -7.22
C ASN A 281 -18.50 -2.30 -7.62
N ASP A 282 -19.80 -2.59 -7.69
CA ASP A 282 -20.82 -1.59 -7.99
C ASP A 282 -20.82 -0.49 -6.92
N GLU A 283 -20.75 -0.85 -5.63
CA GLU A 283 -20.60 0.12 -4.54
C GLU A 283 -19.32 0.97 -4.71
N PHE A 284 -18.19 0.39 -5.10
CA PHE A 284 -16.93 1.10 -5.37
C PHE A 284 -16.98 2.00 -6.62
N HIS A 285 -17.82 1.72 -7.60
CA HIS A 285 -17.92 2.53 -8.82
C HIS A 285 -19.01 3.58 -8.75
N CYS A 286 -20.13 3.31 -8.08
CA CYS A 286 -21.12 4.34 -7.69
C CYS A 286 -20.51 5.38 -6.74
N ALA A 287 -19.41 5.03 -6.04
CA ALA A 287 -18.63 5.90 -5.17
C ALA A 287 -17.81 7.00 -5.86
N ALA A 288 -17.51 6.86 -7.15
CA ALA A 288 -16.64 7.80 -7.84
C ALA A 288 -17.43 9.09 -8.12
N PRO A 289 -16.88 10.29 -7.83
CA PRO A 289 -17.57 11.51 -8.21
C PRO A 289 -17.77 11.51 -9.73
N ALA A 290 -18.97 11.90 -10.16
CA ALA A 290 -19.39 12.01 -11.55
C ALA A 290 -18.66 13.10 -12.35
N ASP A 291 -17.42 13.44 -11.98
CA ASP A 291 -16.69 14.58 -12.52
C ASP A 291 -15.69 14.11 -13.58
N ARG A 292 -16.23 13.49 -14.63
CA ARG A 292 -15.55 13.30 -15.93
C ARG A 292 -16.54 13.05 -17.08
N ALA A 293 -17.80 13.43 -16.92
CA ALA A 293 -18.82 13.36 -17.96
C ALA A 293 -19.27 14.76 -18.43
N ALA A 294 -18.33 15.67 -18.65
CA ALA A 294 -18.63 16.98 -19.22
C ALA A 294 -17.44 17.60 -19.98
N SER A 295 -16.76 16.85 -20.85
CA SER A 295 -15.93 17.50 -21.89
C SER A 295 -15.69 16.59 -23.10
N THR A 296 -16.76 16.07 -23.67
CA THR A 296 -16.74 15.58 -25.05
C THR A 296 -18.12 15.75 -25.68
N ARG A 297 -18.65 16.98 -25.67
CA ARG A 297 -19.61 17.37 -26.72
C ARG A 297 -18.80 17.93 -27.86
N TYR A 298 -18.41 17.04 -28.77
CA TYR A 298 -18.09 17.42 -30.14
C TYR A 298 -19.31 18.16 -30.70
N THR A 299 -19.18 19.46 -30.91
CA THR A 299 -20.04 20.23 -31.80
C THR A 299 -19.83 19.69 -33.21
N ILE A 300 -20.75 18.83 -33.66
CA ILE A 300 -20.96 18.59 -35.09
C ILE A 300 -21.70 19.83 -35.59
N SER A 301 -20.96 20.78 -36.15
CA SER A 301 -21.55 21.78 -37.04
C SER A 301 -21.87 21.08 -38.35
N GLU A 302 -23.16 20.87 -38.62
CA GLU A 302 -23.64 20.57 -39.97
C GLU A 302 -23.26 21.74 -40.91
N PRO A 303 -22.78 21.46 -42.13
CA PRO A 303 -22.63 22.49 -43.14
C PRO A 303 -24.00 22.82 -43.72
N ASP A 304 -24.37 24.09 -43.58
CA ASP A 304 -25.57 24.68 -44.17
C ASP A 304 -25.49 24.55 -45.69
N GLY A 305 -26.36 23.70 -46.24
CA GLY A 305 -26.50 23.47 -47.67
C GLY A 305 -27.94 23.71 -48.07
N SER A 306 -28.29 24.93 -48.48
CA SER A 306 -29.37 25.14 -49.44
C SER A 306 -29.34 26.55 -50.06
N HIS A 307 -28.89 26.56 -51.32
CA HIS A 307 -29.48 27.24 -52.48
C HIS A 307 -30.18 28.61 -52.33
N ALA A 308 -29.61 29.65 -52.95
CA ALA A 308 -30.09 30.27 -54.20
C ALA A 308 -29.20 31.47 -54.60
#